data_AF-A0A2D4NZK1-F1
#
_entry.id   AF-A0A2D4NZK1-F1
#
_cell.length_a   1.000
_cell.length_b   1.000
_cell.length_c   1.000
_cell.angle_alpha   90.00
_cell.angle_beta   90.00
_cell.angle_gamma   90.00
#
_symmetry.space_group_name_H-M   'P 1'
#
loop_
_entity.id
_entity.type
_entity.pdbx_description
1 polymer ?
#
loop_
_entity_poly.entity_id
_entity_poly.type
_entity_poly.pdbx_seq_one_letter_code
_entity_poly.pdbx_strand_id
1 'polypeptide(L)'
;TESIVSNTGYDKVFFGSGTRLVVMPNLDNSEPSVYQLESKKESSDLAACLITDYSPDPINVVFNLESVATNGSTVVVKDGDKESASLGVVIWTKKKDQFECSATYNGKTYEAEKEGDATCSETLSDTPVFETDERLNLLSLTVLGLRLIFFNSVALNLILTYWAWSR
;
A
#
# COMPACT_ATOMS: atom_id res chain seq x y z
N THR A 1 -27.98 -32.31 -12.00
CA THR A 1 -28.57 -32.93 -10.80
C THR A 1 -29.42 -31.89 -10.11
N GLU A 2 -30.74 -31.98 -10.28
CA GLU A 2 -31.71 -31.04 -9.69
C GLU A 2 -32.05 -31.47 -8.27
N SER A 3 -32.05 -30.52 -7.32
CA SER A 3 -32.46 -30.76 -5.93
C SER A 3 -33.92 -30.39 -5.74
N ILE A 4 -34.76 -31.39 -5.48
CA ILE A 4 -36.18 -31.26 -5.14
C ILE A 4 -36.28 -31.04 -3.62
N VAL A 5 -36.96 -29.97 -3.19
CA VAL A 5 -37.28 -29.73 -1.78
C VAL A 5 -38.69 -30.25 -1.51
N SER A 6 -38.82 -31.37 -0.80
CA SER A 6 -40.10 -31.88 -0.31
C SER A 6 -40.41 -31.31 1.08
N ASN A 7 -41.56 -30.65 1.20
CA ASN A 7 -42.02 -30.04 2.46
C ASN A 7 -42.90 -31.05 3.22
N THR A 8 -42.26 -31.96 3.96
CA THR A 8 -42.90 -32.73 5.02
C THR A 8 -42.13 -32.49 6.32
N GLY A 9 -42.84 -32.16 7.41
CA GLY A 9 -42.33 -31.52 8.64
C GLY A 9 -41.32 -32.27 9.50
N TYR A 10 -40.55 -33.21 8.93
CA TYR A 10 -39.48 -33.95 9.58
C TYR A 10 -38.19 -34.02 8.75
N ASP A 11 -38.13 -33.41 7.56
CA ASP A 11 -37.03 -33.59 6.64
C ASP A 11 -35.88 -32.60 6.87
N LYS A 12 -34.68 -33.16 7.07
CA LYS A 12 -33.42 -32.40 7.19
C LYS A 12 -33.04 -31.82 5.84
N VAL A 13 -32.71 -30.53 5.82
CA VAL A 13 -32.18 -29.86 4.62
C VAL A 13 -30.75 -30.35 4.37
N PHE A 14 -30.52 -30.97 3.21
CA PHE A 14 -29.19 -31.34 2.74
C PHE A 14 -28.70 -30.29 1.75
N PHE A 15 -27.60 -29.62 2.08
CA PHE A 15 -26.93 -28.71 1.16
C PHE A 15 -26.08 -29.51 0.17
N GLY A 16 -26.19 -29.17 -1.12
CA GLY A 16 -25.32 -29.72 -2.16
C GLY A 16 -23.91 -29.11 -2.10
N SER A 17 -23.09 -29.39 -3.11
CA SER A 17 -21.72 -28.87 -3.23
C SER A 17 -21.61 -27.35 -3.29
N GLY A 18 -22.73 -26.65 -3.52
CA GLY A 18 -22.78 -25.21 -3.73
C GLY A 18 -22.28 -24.80 -5.11
N THR A 19 -22.37 -23.49 -5.38
CA THR A 19 -21.92 -22.86 -6.62
C THR A 19 -20.91 -21.77 -6.27
N ARG A 20 -19.72 -21.82 -6.86
CA ARG A 20 -18.73 -20.74 -6.78
C ARG A 20 -18.94 -19.78 -7.94
N LEU A 21 -19.45 -18.59 -7.64
CA LEU A 21 -19.54 -17.49 -8.61
C LEU A 21 -18.30 -16.60 -8.46
N VAL A 22 -17.60 -16.35 -9.56
CA VAL A 22 -16.50 -15.38 -9.64
C VAL A 22 -16.95 -14.27 -10.59
N VAL A 23 -17.04 -13.04 -10.08
CA VAL A 23 -17.41 -11.86 -10.87
C VAL A 23 -16.13 -11.09 -11.15
N MET A 24 -15.80 -10.93 -12.43
CA MET A 24 -14.66 -10.13 -12.85
C MET A 24 -15.09 -8.67 -13.00
N PRO A 25 -14.36 -7.70 -12.40
CA PRO A 25 -14.65 -6.29 -12.60
C PRO A 25 -14.39 -5.89 -14.05
N ASN A 26 -15.13 -4.91 -14.57
CA ASN A 26 -14.87 -4.33 -15.86
C ASN A 26 -13.77 -3.28 -15.71
N LEU A 27 -12.56 -3.65 -16.15
CA LEU A 27 -11.36 -2.83 -16.08
C LEU A 27 -10.84 -2.60 -17.49
N ASP A 28 -10.24 -1.44 -17.73
CA ASP A 28 -9.54 -1.17 -18.99
C ASP A 28 -8.34 -2.12 -19.15
N ASN A 29 -7.91 -2.33 -20.39
CA ASN A 29 -6.77 -3.21 -20.69
C ASN A 29 -5.47 -2.55 -20.20
N SER A 30 -4.75 -3.25 -19.33
CA SER A 30 -3.53 -2.76 -18.69
C SER A 30 -2.50 -3.87 -18.56
N GLU A 31 -1.23 -3.52 -18.81
CA GLU A 31 -0.09 -4.43 -18.68
C GLU A 31 0.32 -4.56 -17.19
N PRO A 32 0.79 -5.75 -16.74
CA PRO A 32 1.17 -5.97 -15.35
C PRO A 32 2.41 -5.19 -14.95
N SER A 33 2.40 -4.72 -13.70
CA SER A 33 3.59 -4.27 -12.98
C SER A 33 4.08 -5.37 -12.05
N VAL A 34 5.38 -5.70 -12.10
CA VAL A 34 5.99 -6.78 -11.32
C VAL A 34 7.04 -6.21 -10.38
N TYR A 35 6.84 -6.43 -9.07
CA TYR A 35 7.71 -5.93 -8.02
C TYR A 35 8.25 -7.08 -7.17
N GLN A 36 9.57 -7.09 -6.98
CA GLN A 36 10.24 -7.96 -6.02
C GLN A 36 10.42 -7.19 -4.70
N LEU A 37 9.85 -7.73 -3.63
CA LEU A 37 9.88 -7.14 -2.30
C LEU A 37 10.72 -8.03 -1.39
N GLU A 38 11.59 -7.41 -0.61
CA GLU A 38 12.42 -8.11 0.36
C GLU A 38 12.14 -7.60 1.77
N SER A 39 12.24 -8.47 2.76
CA SER A 39 12.10 -8.03 4.14
C SER A 39 13.29 -7.17 4.56
N LYS A 40 13.02 -5.98 5.12
CA LYS A 40 14.04 -5.10 5.74
C LYS A 40 14.77 -5.74 6.94
N LYS A 41 14.26 -6.86 7.48
CA LYS A 41 14.93 -7.56 8.57
C LYS A 41 16.04 -8.44 7.99
N GLU A 42 17.28 -8.08 8.31
CA GLU A 42 18.51 -8.83 8.01
C GLU A 42 18.44 -10.33 8.34
N SER A 43 17.61 -10.73 9.33
CA SER A 43 17.48 -12.13 9.77
C SER A 43 16.35 -12.93 9.10
N SER A 44 15.69 -12.38 8.09
CA SER A 44 14.59 -13.05 7.41
C SER A 44 14.89 -13.28 5.93
N ASP A 45 15.00 -14.55 5.54
CA ASP A 45 15.14 -14.99 4.14
C ASP A 45 13.82 -14.88 3.35
N LEU A 46 12.94 -13.96 3.78
CA LEU A 46 11.61 -13.76 3.24
C LEU A 46 11.67 -12.79 2.07
N ALA A 47 11.23 -13.27 0.92
CA ALA A 47 11.00 -12.47 -0.27
C ALA A 47 9.56 -12.64 -0.73
N ALA A 48 8.99 -11.59 -1.30
CA ALA A 48 7.66 -11.58 -1.88
C ALA A 48 7.70 -10.98 -3.28
N CYS A 49 6.80 -11.44 -4.13
CA CYS A 49 6.52 -10.82 -5.40
C CYS A 49 5.10 -10.30 -5.42
N LEU A 50 4.97 -9.02 -5.76
CA LEU A 50 3.71 -8.36 -5.99
C LEU A 50 3.56 -8.15 -7.49
N ILE A 51 2.51 -8.70 -8.06
CA ILE A 51 2.12 -8.47 -9.45
C ILE A 51 0.80 -7.74 -9.44
N THR A 52 0.71 -6.56 -10.05
CA THR A 52 -0.45 -5.67 -9.96
C THR A 52 -0.79 -5.05 -11.33
N ASP A 53 -1.93 -4.37 -11.42
CA ASP A 53 -2.36 -3.54 -12.55
C ASP A 53 -2.63 -4.29 -13.86
N TYR A 54 -2.75 -5.61 -13.79
CA TYR A 54 -3.11 -6.43 -14.95
C TYR A 54 -4.62 -6.50 -15.13
N SER A 55 -5.07 -6.39 -16.37
CA SER A 55 -6.49 -6.50 -16.73
C SER A 55 -6.67 -6.73 -18.22
N PRO A 56 -7.65 -7.53 -18.69
CA PRO A 56 -8.59 -8.36 -17.90
C PRO A 56 -8.18 -9.84 -17.83
N ASP A 57 -7.19 -10.23 -18.64
CA ASP A 57 -6.79 -11.62 -18.83
C ASP A 57 -6.12 -12.22 -17.58
N PRO A 58 -6.25 -13.54 -17.36
CA PRO A 58 -5.57 -14.22 -16.27
C PRO A 58 -4.06 -14.16 -16.48
N ILE A 59 -3.34 -13.85 -15.40
CA ILE A 59 -1.88 -13.84 -15.40
C ILE A 59 -1.33 -15.21 -15.04
N ASN A 60 -0.33 -15.68 -15.79
CA ASN A 60 0.40 -16.90 -15.47
C ASN A 60 1.71 -16.52 -14.80
N VAL A 61 1.90 -17.00 -13.58
CA VAL A 61 3.11 -16.71 -12.81
C VAL A 61 3.95 -17.97 -12.73
N VAL A 62 5.20 -17.89 -13.21
CA VAL A 62 6.13 -19.01 -13.27
C VAL A 62 7.13 -18.85 -12.13
N PHE A 63 7.16 -19.82 -11.20
CA PHE A 63 8.16 -19.86 -10.14
C PHE A 63 8.94 -21.15 -10.17
N ASN A 64 10.25 -21.04 -9.96
CA ASN A 64 11.17 -22.17 -9.98
C ASN A 64 11.47 -22.74 -8.56
N LEU A 65 10.64 -22.40 -7.56
CA LEU A 65 10.84 -22.75 -6.15
C LEU A 65 9.53 -23.21 -5.50
N GLU A 66 9.64 -23.99 -4.41
CA GLU A 66 8.51 -24.29 -3.52
C GLU A 66 7.96 -22.99 -2.90
N SER A 67 7.05 -22.32 -3.60
CA SER A 67 6.39 -21.09 -3.17
C SER A 67 4.98 -21.38 -2.69
N VAL A 68 4.52 -20.60 -1.72
CA VAL A 68 3.10 -20.57 -1.34
C VAL A 68 2.49 -19.39 -2.10
N ALA A 69 1.81 -19.69 -3.20
CA ALA A 69 1.07 -18.69 -3.96
C ALA A 69 -0.29 -18.46 -3.30
N THR A 70 -0.57 -17.21 -2.93
CA THR A 70 -1.92 -16.80 -2.58
C THR A 70 -2.49 -16.02 -3.75
N ASN A 71 -3.52 -16.57 -4.40
CA ASN A 71 -4.26 -15.86 -5.44
C ASN A 71 -4.77 -14.55 -4.84
N GLY A 72 -4.36 -13.42 -5.41
CA GLY A 72 -4.69 -12.14 -4.84
C GLY A 72 -6.12 -11.69 -5.20
N SER A 73 -6.60 -10.83 -4.32
CA SER A 73 -7.93 -10.26 -4.32
C SER A 73 -7.93 -8.96 -5.13
N THR A 74 -9.05 -8.62 -5.75
CA THR A 74 -9.30 -7.27 -6.30
C THR A 74 -9.01 -6.24 -5.21
N VAL A 75 -8.07 -5.33 -5.45
CA VAL A 75 -7.83 -4.17 -4.58
C VAL A 75 -8.53 -2.99 -5.23
N VAL A 76 -9.58 -2.49 -4.58
CA VAL A 76 -10.26 -1.26 -5.00
C VAL A 76 -9.60 -0.11 -4.25
N VAL A 77 -8.83 0.71 -4.96
CA VAL A 77 -8.29 1.96 -4.44
C VAL A 77 -9.31 3.05 -4.73
N LYS A 78 -9.81 3.71 -3.69
CA LYS A 78 -10.65 4.90 -3.83
C LYS A 78 -9.78 6.13 -3.63
N ASP A 79 -9.60 6.90 -4.70
CA ASP A 79 -8.96 8.21 -4.64
C ASP A 79 -10.01 9.29 -4.95
N GLY A 80 -10.59 9.86 -3.89
CA GLY A 80 -11.73 10.77 -3.98
C GLY A 80 -12.96 10.10 -4.64
N ASP A 81 -13.46 10.70 -5.72
CA ASP A 81 -14.59 10.18 -6.53
C ASP A 81 -14.15 9.18 -7.61
N LYS A 82 -12.85 8.92 -7.76
CA LYS A 82 -12.32 7.93 -8.72
C LYS A 82 -12.12 6.61 -8.02
N GLU A 83 -12.87 5.61 -8.45
CA GLU A 83 -12.66 4.22 -8.07
C GLU A 83 -11.69 3.59 -9.08
N SER A 84 -10.45 3.35 -8.66
CA SER A 84 -9.46 2.61 -9.43
C SER A 84 -9.36 1.21 -8.84
N ALA A 85 -10.02 0.25 -9.49
CA ALA A 85 -9.88 -1.15 -9.14
C ALA A 85 -8.67 -1.74 -9.89
N SER A 86 -7.84 -2.49 -9.18
CA SER A 86 -6.68 -3.17 -9.75
C SER A 86 -6.69 -4.62 -9.27
N LEU A 87 -6.29 -5.53 -10.16
CA LEU A 87 -6.08 -6.92 -9.81
C LEU A 87 -4.61 -7.07 -9.41
N GLY A 88 -4.40 -7.74 -8.27
CA GLY A 88 -3.07 -8.02 -7.77
C GLY A 88 -2.96 -9.47 -7.30
N VAL A 89 -1.75 -10.02 -7.35
CA VAL A 89 -1.38 -11.32 -6.77
C VAL A 89 -0.11 -11.15 -5.96
N VAL A 90 -0.08 -11.75 -4.77
CA VAL A 90 1.10 -11.73 -3.89
C VAL A 90 1.56 -13.14 -3.62
N ILE A 91 2.85 -13.37 -3.86
CA ILE A 91 3.47 -14.69 -3.75
C ILE A 91 4.73 -14.54 -2.94
N TRP A 92 4.94 -15.39 -1.94
CA TRP A 92 6.09 -15.27 -1.06
C TRP A 92 6.87 -16.57 -0.96
N THR A 93 8.15 -16.43 -0.65
CA THR A 93 9.12 -17.51 -0.45
C THR A 93 9.99 -17.23 0.76
N LYS A 94 10.58 -18.29 1.32
CA LYS A 94 11.59 -18.24 2.38
C LYS A 94 13.02 -18.45 1.85
N LYS A 95 13.21 -18.39 0.53
CA LYS A 95 14.51 -18.59 -0.13
C LYS A 95 14.84 -17.38 -0.99
N LYS A 96 15.35 -16.32 -0.36
CA LYS A 96 15.72 -15.05 -0.99
C LYS A 96 16.77 -15.19 -2.10
N ASP A 97 17.84 -15.96 -1.86
CA ASP A 97 19.03 -16.01 -2.75
C ASP A 97 18.79 -16.62 -4.14
N GLN A 98 17.65 -17.27 -4.35
CA GLN A 98 17.26 -17.90 -5.63
C GLN A 98 15.94 -17.33 -6.15
N PHE A 99 15.48 -16.23 -5.57
CA PHE A 99 14.20 -15.63 -5.90
C PHE A 99 14.36 -14.59 -7.01
N GLU A 100 13.83 -14.93 -8.17
CA GLU A 100 13.65 -14.02 -9.30
C GLU A 100 12.15 -14.03 -9.62
N CYS A 101 11.52 -12.85 -9.56
CA CYS A 101 10.10 -12.77 -9.88
C CYS A 101 9.89 -12.35 -11.33
N SER A 102 9.09 -13.14 -12.04
CA SER A 102 8.62 -12.82 -13.38
C SER A 102 7.16 -13.23 -13.55
N ALA A 103 6.47 -12.53 -14.44
CA ALA A 103 5.08 -12.80 -14.77
C ALA A 103 4.90 -12.86 -16.29
N THR A 104 4.13 -13.83 -16.77
CA THR A 104 3.78 -13.93 -18.18
C THR A 104 2.34 -13.46 -18.39
N TYR A 105 2.19 -12.44 -19.22
CA TYR A 105 0.90 -11.83 -19.56
C TYR A 105 0.83 -11.58 -21.07
N ASN A 106 -0.24 -12.05 -21.72
CA ASN A 106 -0.44 -11.92 -23.17
C ASN A 106 0.78 -12.30 -24.03
N GLY A 107 1.48 -13.38 -23.64
CA GLY A 107 2.65 -13.90 -24.35
C GLY A 107 3.94 -13.10 -24.15
N LYS A 108 3.89 -11.99 -23.39
CA LYS A 108 5.06 -11.21 -22.98
C LYS A 108 5.46 -11.61 -21.56
N THR A 109 6.77 -11.58 -21.29
CA THR A 109 7.30 -11.81 -19.94
C THR A 109 7.72 -10.47 -19.34
N TYR A 110 7.23 -10.20 -18.14
CA TYR A 110 7.52 -9.02 -17.35
C TYR A 110 8.39 -9.46 -16.18
N GLU A 111 9.63 -9.00 -16.17
CA GLU A 111 10.58 -9.26 -15.09
C GLU A 111 10.37 -8.24 -13.98
N ALA A 112 10.64 -8.64 -12.74
CA ALA A 112 10.61 -7.72 -11.62
C ALA A 112 11.62 -6.60 -11.86
N GLU A 113 11.17 -5.37 -11.62
CA GLU A 113 12.10 -4.25 -11.48
C GLU A 113 12.99 -4.55 -10.27
N LYS A 114 14.28 -4.80 -10.52
CA LYS A 114 15.25 -5.01 -9.44
C LYS A 114 15.33 -3.70 -8.66
N GLU A 115 15.12 -3.77 -7.35
CA GLU A 115 15.21 -2.65 -6.43
C GLU A 115 16.65 -2.12 -6.42
N GLY A 116 16.95 -1.25 -7.39
CA GLY A 116 18.14 -0.42 -7.47
C GLY A 116 17.80 1.05 -7.72
N ASP A 117 16.51 1.38 -7.85
CA ASP A 117 16.05 2.77 -8.05
C ASP A 117 14.66 3.02 -7.44
N ALA A 118 13.81 1.99 -7.30
CA ALA A 118 12.60 2.07 -6.49
C ALA A 118 12.90 1.81 -5.01
N THR A 119 13.85 2.56 -4.44
CA THR A 119 13.66 2.91 -3.04
C THR A 119 12.26 3.54 -3.03
N CYS A 120 11.34 3.13 -2.13
CA CYS A 120 10.40 4.09 -1.58
C CYS A 120 11.23 5.13 -0.83
N SER A 121 12.04 5.87 -1.57
CA SER A 121 12.59 7.12 -1.20
C SER A 121 11.32 7.92 -1.10
N GLU A 122 11.04 8.46 0.08
CA GLU A 122 10.56 9.83 0.12
C GLU A 122 11.58 10.68 -0.65
N THR A 123 11.64 10.53 -1.97
CA THR A 123 11.96 11.66 -2.80
C THR A 123 10.82 12.57 -2.44
N LEU A 124 11.14 13.59 -1.65
CA LEU A 124 10.37 14.82 -1.53
C LEU A 124 10.05 15.26 -2.97
N SER A 125 9.02 14.65 -3.55
CA SER A 125 8.38 15.12 -4.75
C SER A 125 7.87 16.47 -4.33
N ASP A 126 8.40 17.50 -4.97
CA ASP A 126 8.15 18.94 -4.76
C ASP A 126 6.70 19.33 -5.12
N THR A 127 5.77 18.40 -4.92
CA THR A 127 4.33 18.48 -5.04
C THR A 127 3.75 17.86 -3.77
N PRO A 128 3.25 18.65 -2.82
CA PRO A 128 2.76 18.14 -1.54
C PRO A 128 1.42 17.43 -1.76
N VAL A 129 1.46 16.13 -2.06
CA VAL A 129 0.31 15.21 -1.96
C VAL A 129 0.41 14.44 -0.65
N PHE A 130 0.57 15.21 0.42
CA PHE A 130 0.18 14.81 1.76
C PHE A 130 -0.60 16.02 2.27
N GLU A 131 -1.89 15.83 2.56
CA GLU A 131 -2.58 16.74 3.48
C GLU A 131 -1.85 16.60 4.82
N THR A 132 -0.76 17.37 4.97
CA THR A 132 -0.06 17.52 6.23
C THR A 132 -1.02 18.22 7.16
N ASP A 133 -1.58 17.46 8.09
CA ASP A 133 -2.40 17.95 9.20
C ASP A 133 -1.72 19.19 9.83
N GLU A 134 -2.23 20.36 9.45
CA GLU A 134 -1.61 21.68 9.67
C GLU A 134 -1.39 21.98 11.15
N ARG A 135 -2.05 21.20 12.02
CA ARG A 135 -2.12 21.41 13.46
C ARG A 135 -0.86 20.98 14.21
N LEU A 136 -0.07 20.04 13.67
CA LEU A 136 1.14 19.56 14.34
C LEU A 136 2.32 20.53 14.21
N ASN A 137 2.36 21.35 13.16
CA ASN A 137 3.38 22.39 13.00
C ASN A 137 2.96 23.74 13.61
N LEU A 138 1.66 24.05 13.67
CA LEU A 138 1.19 25.33 14.20
C LEU A 138 1.36 25.44 15.72
N LEU A 139 1.15 24.35 16.48
CA LEU A 139 1.39 24.33 17.93
C LEU A 139 2.87 24.49 18.29
N SER A 140 3.78 23.88 17.52
CA SER A 140 5.23 24.03 17.72
C SER A 140 5.71 25.43 17.32
N LEU A 141 5.23 25.95 16.19
CA LEU A 141 5.58 27.28 15.68
C LEU A 141 5.06 28.40 16.60
N THR A 142 3.83 28.28 17.11
CA THR A 142 3.26 29.25 18.06
C THR A 142 3.98 29.25 19.40
N VAL A 143 4.40 28.09 19.91
CA VAL A 143 5.20 28.00 21.14
C VAL A 143 6.57 28.65 20.94
N LEU A 144 7.23 28.45 19.80
CA LEU A 144 8.53 29.06 19.50
C LEU A 144 8.40 30.59 19.33
N GLY A 145 7.36 31.05 18.64
CA GLY A 145 7.05 32.48 18.48
C GLY A 145 6.73 33.16 19.82
N LEU A 146 5.94 32.51 20.68
CA LEU A 146 5.60 33.02 22.01
C LEU A 146 6.85 33.17 22.90
N ARG A 147 7.80 32.22 22.84
CA ARG A 147 9.08 32.31 23.57
C ARG A 147 9.93 33.52 23.13
N LEU A 148 9.97 33.84 21.85
CA LEU A 148 10.69 35.01 21.33
C LEU A 148 10.01 36.33 21.74
N ILE A 149 8.67 36.38 21.74
CA ILE A 149 7.92 37.56 22.19
C ILE A 149 8.14 37.81 23.68
N PHE A 150 8.08 36.77 24.52
CA PHE A 150 8.38 36.91 25.95
C PHE A 150 9.82 37.37 26.20
N PHE A 151 10.79 36.83 25.46
CA PHE A 151 12.19 37.28 25.57
C PHE A 151 12.35 38.76 25.23
N ASN A 152 11.74 39.22 24.12
CA ASN A 152 11.75 40.63 23.73
C ASN A 152 11.02 41.52 24.76
N SER A 153 9.92 41.06 25.36
CA SER A 153 9.20 41.80 26.40
C SER A 153 10.01 41.97 27.69
N VAL A 154 10.73 40.92 28.13
CA VAL A 154 11.62 41.00 29.29
C VAL A 154 12.82 41.90 29.00
N ALA A 155 13.43 41.77 27.82
CA ALA A 155 14.57 42.60 27.42
C ALA A 155 14.21 44.09 27.38
N LEU A 156 13.06 44.46 26.82
CA LEU A 156 12.60 45.85 26.78
C LEU A 156 12.31 46.40 28.19
N ASN A 157 11.69 45.61 29.07
CA ASN A 157 11.45 46.04 30.46
C ASN A 157 12.77 46.25 31.23
N LEU A 158 13.77 45.40 31.02
CA LEU A 158 15.10 45.56 31.63
C LEU A 158 15.84 46.78 31.08
N ILE A 159 15.79 47.02 29.76
CA ILE A 159 16.40 48.19 29.13
C ILE A 159 15.74 49.48 29.62
N LEU A 160 14.41 49.55 29.67
CA LEU A 160 13.70 50.73 30.17
C LEU A 160 14.03 51.01 31.63
N THR A 161 14.11 49.97 32.47
CA THR A 161 14.51 50.11 33.88
C THR A 161 15.95 50.58 33.99
N TYR A 162 16.88 50.00 33.23
CA TYR A 162 18.28 50.42 33.22
C TYR A 162 18.44 51.87 32.75
N TRP A 163 17.73 52.27 31.70
CA TRP A 163 17.74 53.65 31.20
C TRP A 163 17.15 54.64 32.21
N ALA A 164 16.12 54.26 32.96
CA ALA A 164 15.52 55.09 34.00
C ALA A 164 16.42 55.28 35.23
N TRP A 165 17.32 54.32 35.50
CA TRP A 165 18.33 54.41 36.57
C TRP A 165 19.65 55.05 36.11
N SER A 166 19.89 55.11 34.80
CA SER A 166 21.09 55.69 34.18
C SER A 166 20.98 57.20 33.94
N ARG A 167 19.88 57.85 34.34
CA ARG A 167 19.68 59.30 34.28
C ARG A 167 19.35 59.84 35.67
#